data_AF-A0A8J9Y6S7-F1
#
_entry.id   AF-A0A8J9Y6S7-F1
#
_cell.length_a   1.000
_cell.length_b   1.000
_cell.length_c   1.000
_cell.angle_alpha   90.00
_cell.angle_beta   90.00
_cell.angle_gamma   90.00
#
_symmetry.space_group_name_H-M   'P 1'
#
loop_
_entity.id
_entity.type
_entity.pdbx_description
1 polymer ?
#
loop_
_entity_poly.entity_id
_entity_poly.type
_entity_poly.pdbx_seq_one_letter_code
_entity_poly.pdbx_strand_id
1 'polypeptide(L)'
;MAANASHNALTTIEKLEGISNWISWKFAIKMLLNLDGLYNCLEGTDTDPTRDARALARICLSIQPNLYQLVRDAKTASDAWKRLSDTFEDKGLYRRVLLLRQLHRIEFNNFSSMSDYIEGVMKLVAQLSDIGKVIDDAEIAEILLSGLPEDFNVLVSSLETASLTKTLSSEVVRTRLLQEDHRRNNNGNTSENLAYAANNKRRFKNLVCTYCRKSNHTIKQCFKRKT
;
A
#
# COMPACT_ATOMS: atom_id res chain seq x y z
N MET A 1 -28.31 1.26 27.52
CA MET A 1 -27.41 2.04 26.64
C MET A 1 -26.77 1.17 25.55
N ALA A 2 -26.21 -0.01 25.86
CA ALA A 2 -25.62 -0.91 24.87
C ALA A 2 -26.59 -1.31 23.72
N ALA A 3 -27.82 -1.73 24.03
CA ALA A 3 -28.79 -2.16 23.00
C ALA A 3 -29.16 -1.07 21.96
N ASN A 4 -29.18 0.21 22.34
CA ASN A 4 -29.42 1.32 21.41
C ASN A 4 -28.20 1.58 20.51
N ALA A 5 -26.98 1.43 21.04
CA ALA A 5 -25.76 1.54 20.25
C ALA A 5 -25.68 0.44 19.18
N SER A 6 -26.05 -0.79 19.55
CA SER A 6 -26.09 -1.94 18.64
C SER A 6 -27.15 -1.82 17.55
N HIS A 7 -28.32 -1.28 17.89
CA HIS A 7 -29.38 -1.00 16.90
C HIS A 7 -28.93 0.06 15.90
N ASN A 8 -28.35 1.16 16.37
CA ASN A 8 -27.84 2.24 15.52
C ASN A 8 -26.63 1.79 14.66
N ALA A 9 -25.79 0.89 15.20
CA ALA A 9 -24.70 0.29 14.46
C ALA A 9 -25.24 -0.58 13.30
N LEU A 10 -26.24 -1.44 13.55
CA LEU A 10 -26.86 -2.25 12.49
C LEU A 10 -27.45 -1.39 11.36
N THR A 11 -28.07 -0.24 11.67
CA THR A 11 -28.62 0.66 10.65
C THR A 11 -27.57 1.43 9.85
N THR A 12 -26.32 1.47 10.34
CA THR A 12 -25.21 2.16 9.67
C THR A 12 -24.43 1.22 8.75
N ILE A 13 -24.50 -0.09 8.98
CA ILE A 13 -23.82 -1.09 8.17
C ILE A 13 -24.48 -1.15 6.79
N GLU A 14 -23.68 -0.96 5.75
CA GLU A 14 -24.08 -1.22 4.37
C GLU A 14 -24.55 -2.67 4.22
N LYS A 15 -25.71 -2.90 3.61
CA LYS A 15 -26.24 -4.25 3.46
C LYS A 15 -25.39 -5.06 2.48
N LEU A 16 -25.26 -6.36 2.73
CA LEU A 16 -24.56 -7.25 1.80
C LEU A 16 -25.27 -7.27 0.44
N GLU A 17 -24.57 -6.86 -0.61
CA GLU A 17 -25.08 -6.86 -2.00
C GLU A 17 -24.58 -8.09 -2.77
N GLY A 18 -23.39 -8.57 -2.44
CA GLY A 18 -22.78 -9.74 -3.04
C GLY A 18 -21.27 -9.78 -2.83
N ILE A 19 -20.54 -10.33 -3.81
CA ILE A 19 -19.07 -10.46 -3.74
C ILE A 19 -18.38 -9.09 -3.67
N SER A 20 -18.97 -8.04 -4.26
CA SER A 20 -18.39 -6.69 -4.35
C SER A 20 -18.10 -6.06 -2.99
N ASN A 21 -19.00 -6.24 -2.02
CA ASN A 21 -18.88 -5.66 -0.68
C ASN A 21 -18.77 -6.70 0.44
N TRP A 22 -18.56 -7.98 0.10
CA TRP A 22 -18.43 -9.09 1.06
C TRP A 22 -17.40 -8.83 2.16
N ILE A 23 -16.20 -8.36 1.80
CA ILE A 23 -15.08 -8.17 2.74
C ILE A 23 -15.43 -7.08 3.77
N SER A 24 -15.87 -5.91 3.30
CA SER A 24 -16.27 -4.80 4.15
C SER A 24 -17.46 -5.15 5.05
N TRP A 25 -18.47 -5.83 4.48
CA TRP A 25 -19.64 -6.29 5.21
C TRP A 25 -19.28 -7.32 6.30
N LYS A 26 -18.45 -8.32 5.95
CA LYS A 26 -17.99 -9.36 6.86
C LYS A 26 -17.25 -8.77 8.06
N PHE A 27 -16.38 -7.78 7.81
CA PHE A 27 -15.69 -7.06 8.87
C PHE A 27 -16.67 -6.32 9.79
N ALA A 28 -17.61 -5.57 9.21
CA ALA A 28 -18.58 -4.78 9.96
C ALA A 28 -19.49 -5.67 10.85
N ILE A 29 -19.95 -6.81 10.35
CA ILE A 29 -20.79 -7.74 11.12
C ILE A 29 -20.01 -8.43 12.23
N LYS A 30 -18.74 -8.80 11.99
CA LYS A 30 -17.88 -9.31 13.07
C LYS A 30 -17.73 -8.29 14.20
N MET A 31 -17.51 -7.01 13.87
CA MET A 31 -17.39 -5.95 14.87
C MET A 31 -18.71 -5.70 15.61
N LEU A 32 -19.85 -5.74 14.91
CA LEU A 32 -21.17 -5.63 15.53
C LEU A 32 -21.43 -6.75 16.53
N LEU A 33 -21.16 -8.00 16.14
CA LEU A 33 -21.38 -9.15 17.01
C LEU A 33 -20.38 -9.18 18.17
N ASN A 34 -19.15 -8.68 17.99
CA ASN A 34 -18.22 -8.44 19.11
C ASN A 34 -18.77 -7.44 20.11
N LEU A 35 -19.34 -6.31 19.64
CA LEU A 35 -19.94 -5.30 20.51
C LEU A 35 -21.15 -5.85 21.29
N ASP A 36 -21.96 -6.70 20.65
CA ASP A 36 -23.10 -7.38 21.28
C ASP A 36 -22.67 -8.57 22.16
N GLY A 37 -21.38 -8.91 22.17
CA GLY A 37 -20.84 -10.07 22.86
C GLY A 37 -21.33 -11.40 22.29
N LEU A 38 -21.76 -11.44 21.02
CA LEU A 38 -22.35 -12.59 20.31
C LEU A 38 -21.39 -13.29 19.35
N TYR A 39 -20.10 -12.91 19.34
CA TYR A 39 -19.12 -13.43 18.39
C TYR A 39 -19.01 -14.97 18.41
N ASN A 40 -19.07 -15.58 19.59
CA ASN A 40 -19.01 -17.03 19.77
C ASN A 40 -20.15 -17.79 19.03
N CYS A 41 -21.28 -17.12 18.75
CA CYS A 41 -22.36 -17.71 17.96
C CYS A 41 -21.96 -17.94 16.49
N LEU A 42 -21.03 -17.16 15.95
CA LEU A 42 -20.49 -17.38 14.60
C LEU A 42 -19.68 -18.68 14.53
N GLU A 43 -18.93 -18.98 15.58
CA GLU A 43 -18.07 -20.17 15.68
C GLU A 43 -18.84 -21.42 16.07
N GLY A 44 -20.12 -21.28 16.46
CA GLY A 44 -20.95 -22.39 16.94
C GLY A 44 -20.53 -22.91 18.33
N THR A 45 -19.74 -22.12 19.07
CA THR A 45 -19.26 -22.47 20.42
C THR A 45 -20.20 -21.98 21.52
N ASP A 46 -21.11 -21.07 21.20
CA ASP A 46 -22.13 -20.58 22.12
C ASP A 46 -23.30 -21.58 22.24
N THR A 47 -23.67 -21.93 23.47
CA THR A 47 -24.74 -22.90 23.75
C THR A 47 -26.09 -22.24 24.04
N ASP A 48 -26.17 -20.90 24.15
CA ASP A 48 -27.41 -20.19 24.46
C ASP A 48 -28.24 -19.95 23.18
N PRO A 49 -29.43 -20.60 23.05
CA PRO A 49 -30.29 -20.44 21.88
C PRO A 49 -30.79 -19.01 21.67
N THR A 50 -30.93 -18.23 22.75
CA THR A 50 -31.41 -16.84 22.69
C THR A 50 -30.36 -15.93 22.05
N ARG A 51 -29.09 -16.18 22.39
CA ARG A 51 -27.95 -15.44 21.85
C ARG A 51 -27.71 -15.82 20.39
N ASP A 52 -27.78 -17.10 20.06
CA ASP A 52 -27.68 -17.58 18.68
C ASP A 52 -28.81 -17.01 17.79
N ALA A 53 -30.07 -17.06 18.25
CA ALA A 53 -31.19 -16.46 17.52
C ALA A 53 -31.02 -14.95 17.29
N ARG A 54 -30.45 -14.24 18.27
CA ARG A 54 -30.14 -12.81 18.13
C ARG A 54 -29.03 -12.57 17.10
N ALA A 55 -27.96 -13.35 17.14
CA ALA A 55 -26.87 -13.27 16.17
C ALA A 55 -27.37 -13.59 14.75
N LEU A 56 -28.19 -14.63 14.60
CA LEU A 56 -28.84 -14.99 13.35
C LEU A 56 -29.70 -13.84 12.80
N ALA A 57 -30.54 -13.22 13.65
CA ALA A 57 -31.35 -12.09 13.24
C ALA A 57 -30.50 -10.90 12.77
N ARG A 58 -29.40 -10.59 13.45
CA ARG A 58 -28.45 -9.53 13.05
C ARG A 58 -27.84 -9.80 11.66
N ILE A 59 -27.45 -11.04 11.39
CA ILE A 59 -26.93 -11.46 10.07
C ILE A 59 -28.03 -11.31 9.01
N CYS A 60 -29.22 -11.87 9.22
CA CYS A 60 -30.30 -11.83 8.24
C CYS A 60 -30.82 -10.40 7.96
N LEU A 61 -30.81 -9.50 8.94
CA LEU A 61 -31.25 -8.11 8.76
C LEU A 61 -30.21 -7.22 8.08
N SER A 62 -28.95 -7.66 8.03
CA SER A 62 -27.84 -6.91 7.42
C SER A 62 -27.53 -7.32 5.98
N ILE A 63 -28.31 -8.22 5.37
CA ILE A 63 -28.18 -8.59 3.96
C ILE A 63 -29.32 -8.01 3.11
N GLN A 64 -29.09 -7.84 1.81
CA GLN A 64 -30.13 -7.41 0.88
C GLN A 64 -31.22 -8.50 0.69
N PRO A 65 -32.49 -8.12 0.42
CA PRO A 65 -33.59 -9.08 0.31
C PRO A 65 -33.41 -10.16 -0.77
N ASN A 66 -32.69 -9.86 -1.86
CA ASN A 66 -32.37 -10.82 -2.92
C ASN A 66 -31.47 -11.98 -2.44
N LEU A 67 -30.76 -11.79 -1.33
CA LEU A 67 -29.85 -12.78 -0.74
C LEU A 67 -30.52 -13.64 0.34
N TYR A 68 -31.76 -13.35 0.74
CA TYR A 68 -32.47 -14.09 1.80
C TYR A 68 -32.58 -15.59 1.51
N GLN A 69 -32.66 -15.98 0.24
CA GLN A 69 -32.68 -17.39 -0.17
C GLN A 69 -31.45 -18.19 0.31
N LEU A 70 -30.29 -17.53 0.51
CA LEU A 70 -29.06 -18.19 0.95
C LEU A 70 -29.09 -18.57 2.42
N VAL A 71 -29.85 -17.83 3.25
CA VAL A 71 -29.85 -17.96 4.71
C VAL A 71 -31.22 -18.31 5.30
N ARG A 72 -32.28 -18.35 4.48
CA ARG A 72 -33.65 -18.61 4.94
C ARG A 72 -33.79 -19.91 5.74
N ASP A 73 -33.08 -20.95 5.31
CA ASP A 73 -33.15 -22.28 5.93
C ASP A 73 -32.07 -22.47 7.02
N ALA A 74 -31.28 -21.44 7.31
CA ALA A 74 -30.25 -21.49 8.33
C ALA A 74 -30.89 -21.54 9.73
N LYS A 75 -30.50 -22.54 10.52
CA LYS A 75 -31.04 -22.75 11.87
C LYS A 75 -30.25 -22.04 12.96
N THR A 76 -28.99 -21.73 12.68
CA THR A 76 -28.08 -21.09 13.63
C THR A 76 -27.32 -19.95 12.98
N ALA A 77 -26.79 -19.04 13.79
CA ALA A 77 -25.96 -17.94 13.29
C ALA A 77 -24.72 -18.48 12.56
N SER A 78 -24.12 -19.55 13.07
CA SER A 78 -22.99 -20.23 12.45
C SER A 78 -23.33 -20.83 11.06
N ASP A 79 -24.50 -21.46 10.90
CA ASP A 79 -24.94 -22.00 9.61
C ASP A 79 -25.17 -20.88 8.59
N ALA A 80 -25.87 -19.81 8.98
CA ALA A 80 -26.07 -18.64 8.11
C ALA A 80 -24.73 -18.02 7.69
N TRP A 81 -23.82 -17.84 8.65
CA TRP A 81 -22.48 -17.30 8.42
C TRP A 81 -21.66 -18.16 7.46
N LYS A 82 -21.71 -19.48 7.63
CA LYS A 82 -21.00 -20.43 6.76
C LYS A 82 -21.54 -20.39 5.33
N ARG A 83 -22.86 -20.40 5.14
CA ARG A 83 -23.49 -20.33 3.80
C ARG A 83 -23.12 -19.06 3.05
N LEU A 84 -23.16 -17.93 3.74
CA LEU A 84 -22.75 -16.64 3.17
C LEU A 84 -21.26 -16.67 2.82
N SER A 85 -20.42 -17.21 3.71
CA SER A 85 -18.98 -17.36 3.44
C SER A 85 -18.72 -18.29 2.25
N ASP A 86 -19.37 -19.43 2.16
CA ASP A 86 -19.16 -20.35 1.03
C ASP A 86 -19.65 -19.77 -0.31
N THR A 87 -20.62 -18.85 -0.28
CA THR A 87 -21.15 -18.19 -1.48
C THR A 87 -20.29 -17.00 -1.92
N PHE A 88 -19.84 -16.17 -0.98
CA PHE A 88 -19.26 -14.85 -1.28
C PHE A 88 -17.78 -14.70 -0.92
N GLU A 89 -17.22 -15.61 -0.13
CA GLU A 89 -15.77 -15.62 0.07
C GLU A 89 -15.14 -15.87 -1.29
N ASP A 90 -14.51 -14.82 -1.84
CA ASP A 90 -13.74 -14.89 -3.08
C ASP A 90 -12.47 -15.71 -2.80
N LYS A 91 -12.64 -17.03 -2.69
CA LYS A 91 -11.60 -18.05 -2.78
C LYS A 91 -11.16 -18.22 -4.24
N GLY A 92 -11.51 -17.28 -5.13
CA GLY A 92 -11.29 -17.34 -6.56
C GLY A 92 -9.81 -17.53 -6.84
N LEU A 93 -9.42 -18.80 -7.01
CA LEU A 93 -8.06 -19.20 -7.33
C LEU A 93 -7.53 -18.36 -8.49
N TYR A 94 -8.39 -18.06 -9.47
CA TYR A 94 -8.08 -17.18 -10.57
C TYR A 94 -7.66 -15.76 -10.15
N ARG A 95 -8.44 -15.07 -9.30
CA ARG A 95 -8.11 -13.72 -8.81
C ARG A 95 -6.84 -13.74 -7.97
N ARG A 96 -6.70 -14.72 -7.08
CA ARG A 96 -5.47 -14.88 -6.28
C ARG A 96 -4.24 -15.11 -7.16
N VAL A 97 -4.35 -15.98 -8.16
CA VAL A 97 -3.29 -16.23 -9.13
C VAL A 97 -2.99 -14.98 -9.95
N LEU A 98 -4.00 -14.21 -10.34
CA LEU A 98 -3.81 -12.95 -11.07
C LEU A 98 -3.05 -11.92 -10.24
N LEU A 99 -3.46 -11.70 -8.98
CA LEU A 99 -2.81 -10.76 -8.07
C LEU A 99 -1.37 -11.19 -7.74
N LEU A 100 -1.12 -12.48 -7.50
CA LEU A 100 0.25 -13.00 -7.29
C LEU A 100 1.12 -12.80 -8.54
N ARG A 101 0.58 -13.02 -9.74
CA ARG A 101 1.29 -12.75 -11.00
C ARG A 101 1.62 -11.26 -11.14
N GLN A 102 0.70 -10.37 -10.76
CA GLN A 102 0.94 -8.93 -10.79
C GLN A 102 2.00 -8.53 -9.77
N LEU A 103 1.91 -9.05 -8.54
CA LEU A 103 2.84 -8.76 -7.45
C LEU A 103 4.27 -9.21 -7.79
N HIS A 104 4.45 -10.38 -8.39
CA HIS A 104 5.79 -10.90 -8.74
C HIS A 104 6.36 -10.30 -10.04
N ARG A 105 5.55 -9.54 -10.80
CA ARG A 105 5.96 -8.87 -12.05
C ARG A 105 5.96 -7.35 -11.91
N ILE A 106 5.75 -6.84 -10.69
CA ILE A 106 5.76 -5.41 -10.46
C ILE A 106 7.21 -4.92 -10.56
N GLU A 107 7.41 -3.86 -11.34
CA GLU A 107 8.73 -3.29 -11.58
C GLU A 107 8.64 -1.78 -11.41
N PHE A 108 9.67 -1.19 -10.79
CA PHE A 108 9.77 0.25 -10.55
C PHE A 108 9.68 1.06 -11.85
N ASN A 109 10.19 0.53 -12.96
CA ASN A 109 10.17 1.19 -14.28
C ASN A 109 8.75 1.46 -14.82
N ASN A 110 7.74 0.78 -14.29
CA ASN A 110 6.34 1.01 -14.66
C ASN A 110 5.70 2.18 -13.89
N PHE A 111 6.44 2.85 -13.02
CA PHE A 111 5.97 3.93 -12.16
C PHE A 111 6.75 5.22 -12.40
N SER A 112 6.10 6.35 -12.16
CA SER A 112 6.67 7.69 -12.31
C SER A 112 7.57 8.11 -11.15
N SER A 113 7.40 7.51 -9.97
CA SER A 113 8.18 7.84 -8.77
C SER A 113 8.34 6.63 -7.85
N MET A 114 9.33 6.70 -6.95
CA MET A 114 9.56 5.64 -5.95
C MET A 114 8.37 5.50 -4.99
N SER A 115 7.72 6.61 -4.64
CA SER A 115 6.50 6.60 -3.84
C SER A 115 5.35 5.85 -4.53
N ASP A 116 5.12 6.12 -5.82
CA ASP A 116 4.05 5.47 -6.58
C ASP A 116 4.29 3.95 -6.68
N TYR A 117 5.54 3.54 -6.86
CA TYR A 117 5.93 2.12 -6.88
C TYR A 117 5.64 1.44 -5.54
N ILE A 118 6.07 2.04 -4.43
CA ILE A 118 5.81 1.52 -3.09
C ILE A 118 4.30 1.40 -2.84
N GLU A 119 3.53 2.43 -3.18
CA GLU A 119 2.07 2.40 -3.04
C GLU A 119 1.44 1.30 -3.91
N GLY A 120 1.92 1.12 -5.14
CA GLY A 120 1.48 0.05 -6.04
C GLY A 120 1.70 -1.34 -5.45
N VAL A 121 2.87 -1.60 -4.87
CA VAL A 121 3.17 -2.87 -4.17
C VAL A 121 2.24 -3.06 -2.97
N MET A 122 2.12 -2.04 -2.10
CA MET A 122 1.28 -2.13 -0.90
C MET A 122 -0.20 -2.32 -1.23
N LYS A 123 -0.68 -1.73 -2.34
CA LYS A 123 -2.04 -1.94 -2.83
C LYS A 123 -2.28 -3.39 -3.23
N LEU A 124 -1.35 -4.04 -3.92
CA LEU A 124 -1.46 -5.46 -4.28
C LEU A 124 -1.42 -6.36 -3.05
N VAL A 125 -0.55 -6.06 -2.08
CA VAL A 125 -0.50 -6.77 -0.79
C VAL A 125 -1.82 -6.65 -0.03
N ALA A 126 -2.41 -5.45 0.02
CA ALA A 126 -3.72 -5.24 0.65
C ALA A 126 -4.82 -6.06 -0.06
N GLN A 127 -4.85 -6.03 -1.41
CA GLN A 127 -5.81 -6.82 -2.19
C GLN A 127 -5.66 -8.34 -2.01
N LEU A 128 -4.43 -8.83 -1.79
CA LEU A 128 -4.18 -10.23 -1.46
C LEU A 128 -4.64 -10.58 -0.04
N SER A 129 -4.39 -9.69 0.92
CA SER A 129 -4.88 -9.82 2.30
C SER A 129 -6.41 -9.89 2.36
N ASP A 130 -7.08 -9.04 1.58
CA ASP A 130 -8.54 -8.97 1.45
C ASP A 130 -9.17 -10.30 0.99
N ILE A 131 -8.45 -11.10 0.19
CA ILE A 131 -8.88 -12.43 -0.27
C ILE A 131 -8.26 -13.58 0.54
N GLY A 132 -7.72 -13.27 1.72
CA GLY A 132 -7.21 -14.25 2.69
C GLY A 132 -5.81 -14.79 2.40
N LYS A 133 -5.02 -14.11 1.55
CA LYS A 133 -3.59 -14.42 1.34
C LYS A 133 -2.74 -13.31 1.97
N VAL A 134 -2.28 -13.55 3.19
CA VAL A 134 -1.30 -12.68 3.85
C VAL A 134 0.08 -12.96 3.24
N ILE A 135 0.81 -11.88 2.96
CA ILE A 135 2.21 -11.88 2.53
C ILE A 135 3.04 -11.46 3.74
N ASP A 136 4.10 -12.20 4.03
CA ASP A 136 4.93 -11.95 5.20
C ASP A 136 5.73 -10.65 5.03
N ASP A 137 6.00 -9.93 6.12
CA ASP A 137 6.69 -8.63 6.04
C ASP A 137 8.07 -8.72 5.38
N ALA A 138 8.78 -9.83 5.58
CA ALA A 138 10.04 -10.12 4.91
C ALA A 138 9.86 -10.35 3.40
N GLU A 139 8.80 -11.07 3.00
CA GLU A 139 8.48 -11.29 1.59
C GLU A 139 8.09 -9.97 0.90
N ILE A 140 7.38 -9.07 1.59
CA ILE A 140 7.11 -7.71 1.08
C ILE A 140 8.42 -6.94 0.85
N ALA A 141 9.39 -7.04 1.78
CA ALA A 141 10.70 -6.42 1.62
C ALA A 141 11.46 -6.99 0.40
N GLU A 142 11.45 -8.30 0.20
CA GLU A 142 12.07 -8.96 -0.95
C GLU A 142 11.41 -8.56 -2.29
N ILE A 143 10.08 -8.50 -2.33
CA ILE A 143 9.32 -8.06 -3.51
C ILE A 143 9.69 -6.62 -3.87
N LEU A 144 9.72 -5.71 -2.88
CA LEU A 144 10.11 -4.31 -3.10
C LEU A 144 11.51 -4.18 -3.71
N LEU A 145 12.47 -5.02 -3.29
CA LEU A 145 13.85 -5.00 -3.79
C LEU A 145 13.99 -5.66 -5.15
N SER A 146 13.27 -6.76 -5.40
CA SER A 146 13.34 -7.51 -6.66
C SER A 146 12.77 -6.76 -7.87
N GLY A 147 11.81 -5.85 -7.66
CA GLY A 147 11.24 -5.02 -8.72
C GLY A 147 12.09 -3.81 -9.11
N LEU A 148 13.29 -3.63 -8.52
CA LEU A 148 14.16 -2.48 -8.81
C LEU A 148 15.07 -2.75 -10.01
N PRO A 149 15.38 -1.71 -10.82
CA PRO A 149 16.36 -1.84 -11.89
C PRO A 149 17.79 -1.92 -11.33
N GLU A 150 18.72 -2.38 -12.16
CA GLU A 150 20.14 -2.62 -11.80
C GLU A 150 20.83 -1.39 -11.19
N ASP A 151 20.37 -0.18 -11.51
CA ASP A 151 20.89 1.05 -10.94
C ASP A 151 20.78 1.07 -9.40
N PHE A 152 19.86 0.32 -8.80
CA PHE A 152 19.69 0.21 -7.35
C PHE A 152 20.49 -0.93 -6.71
N ASN A 153 21.29 -1.69 -7.47
CA ASN A 153 22.07 -2.83 -6.95
C ASN A 153 22.96 -2.46 -5.75
N VAL A 154 23.55 -1.26 -5.75
CA VAL A 154 24.37 -0.78 -4.61
C VAL A 154 23.54 -0.66 -3.33
N LEU A 155 22.29 -0.18 -3.44
CA LEU A 155 21.37 -0.11 -2.30
C LEU A 155 20.98 -1.51 -1.85
N VAL A 156 20.65 -2.41 -2.79
CA VAL A 156 20.27 -3.80 -2.50
C VAL A 156 21.40 -4.51 -1.73
N SER A 157 22.66 -4.45 -2.20
CA SER A 157 23.80 -5.05 -1.50
C SER A 157 24.06 -4.42 -0.11
N SER A 158 23.83 -3.12 0.04
CA SER A 158 23.94 -2.46 1.35
C SER A 158 22.87 -2.96 2.33
N LEU A 159 21.66 -3.24 1.85
CA LEU A 159 20.56 -3.75 2.67
C LEU A 159 20.76 -5.23 3.00
N GLU A 160 21.28 -6.02 2.06
CA GLU A 160 21.68 -7.41 2.28
C GLU A 160 22.72 -7.49 3.42
N THR A 161 23.76 -6.65 3.37
CA THR A 161 24.79 -6.60 4.43
C THR A 161 24.17 -6.21 5.79
N ALA A 162 23.21 -5.27 5.80
CA ALA A 162 22.51 -4.90 7.03
C ALA A 162 21.63 -6.03 7.58
N SER A 163 21.03 -6.83 6.68
CA SER A 163 20.13 -7.93 7.02
C SER A 163 20.82 -9.09 7.74
N LEU A 164 22.14 -9.21 7.64
CA LEU A 164 22.95 -10.20 8.37
C LEU A 164 22.86 -10.05 9.90
N THR A 165 22.47 -8.87 10.38
CA THR A 165 22.38 -8.57 11.82
C THR A 165 20.96 -8.45 12.34
N LYS A 166 19.97 -8.24 11.47
CA LYS A 166 18.57 -8.03 11.83
C LYS A 166 17.67 -8.34 10.65
N THR A 167 16.51 -8.96 10.90
CA THR A 167 15.47 -9.16 9.88
C THR A 167 15.09 -7.83 9.22
N LEU A 168 15.14 -7.82 7.89
CA LEU A 168 14.82 -6.65 7.08
C LEU A 168 13.30 -6.50 6.99
N SER A 169 12.76 -5.47 7.65
CA SER A 169 11.32 -5.17 7.60
C SER A 169 10.98 -4.35 6.36
N SER A 170 9.76 -4.53 5.83
CA SER A 170 9.28 -3.75 4.68
C SER A 170 9.30 -2.24 4.95
N GLU A 171 9.09 -1.81 6.19
CA GLU A 171 9.14 -0.39 6.60
C GLU A 171 10.53 0.22 6.41
N VAL A 172 11.57 -0.55 6.77
CA VAL A 172 12.96 -0.13 6.62
C VAL A 172 13.31 -0.02 5.15
N VAL A 173 12.91 -1.00 4.34
CA VAL A 173 13.14 -0.98 2.88
C VAL A 173 12.47 0.24 2.24
N ARG A 174 11.18 0.47 2.52
CA ARG A 174 10.43 1.62 2.01
C ARG A 174 11.13 2.94 2.34
N THR A 175 11.56 3.10 3.59
CA THR A 175 12.31 4.29 4.03
C THR A 175 13.62 4.47 3.26
N ARG A 176 14.37 3.39 3.07
CA ARG A 176 15.68 3.41 2.40
C ARG A 176 15.56 3.69 0.90
N LEU A 177 14.51 3.18 0.26
CA LEU A 177 14.19 3.46 -1.13
C LEU A 177 13.89 4.95 -1.36
N LEU A 178 13.05 5.55 -0.51
CA LEU A 178 12.74 6.97 -0.60
C LEU A 178 13.96 7.87 -0.35
N GLN A 179 14.83 7.49 0.59
CA GLN A 179 16.08 8.21 0.85
C GLN A 179 17.02 8.15 -0.36
N GLU A 180 17.15 6.99 -0.98
CA GLU A 180 18.01 6.80 -2.15
C GLU A 180 17.47 7.56 -3.38
N ASP A 181 16.16 7.54 -3.61
CA ASP A 181 15.51 8.33 -4.66
C ASP A 181 15.77 9.83 -4.49
N HIS A 182 15.61 10.35 -3.26
CA HIS A 182 15.92 11.74 -2.95
C HIS A 182 17.41 12.08 -3.19
N ARG A 183 18.32 11.18 -2.80
CA ARG A 183 19.76 11.34 -3.04
C ARG A 183 20.08 11.40 -4.54
N ARG A 184 19.45 10.56 -5.35
CA ARG A 184 19.63 10.52 -6.81
C ARG A 184 19.13 11.79 -7.49
N ASN A 185 17.93 12.26 -7.12
CA ASN A 185 17.38 13.50 -7.66
C ASN A 185 18.21 14.74 -7.28
N ASN A 186 18.74 14.80 -6.06
CA ASN A 186 19.63 15.90 -5.65
C ASN A 186 21.00 15.85 -6.35
N ASN A 187 21.55 14.66 -6.58
CA ASN A 187 22.82 14.50 -7.29
C ASN A 187 22.72 14.79 -8.78
N GLY A 188 21.58 14.47 -9.43
CA GLY A 188 21.29 14.87 -10.81
C GLY A 188 21.41 16.39 -11.00
N ASN A 189 20.74 17.15 -10.14
CA ASN A 189 20.81 18.62 -10.14
C ASN A 189 22.22 19.17 -9.84
N THR A 190 22.99 18.50 -9.00
CA THR A 190 24.36 18.94 -8.65
C THR A 190 25.32 18.72 -9.81
N SER A 191 25.18 17.62 -10.56
CA SER A 191 26.04 17.28 -11.69
C SER A 191 25.84 18.22 -12.89
N GLU A 192 24.60 18.60 -13.23
CA GLU A 192 24.31 19.60 -14.26
C GLU A 192 24.82 20.99 -13.87
N ASN A 193 24.65 21.40 -12.61
CA ASN A 193 25.16 22.69 -12.12
C ASN A 193 26.69 22.75 -12.11
N LEU A 194 27.38 21.64 -11.78
CA LEU A 194 28.84 21.55 -11.84
C LEU A 194 29.36 21.59 -13.28
N ALA A 195 28.70 20.90 -14.22
CA ALA A 195 29.04 20.93 -15.63
C ALA A 195 28.84 22.35 -16.22
N TYR A 196 27.74 23.03 -15.86
CA TYR A 196 27.48 24.40 -16.28
C TYR A 196 28.50 25.39 -15.69
N ALA A 197 28.86 25.23 -14.41
CA ALA A 197 29.88 26.06 -13.74
C ALA A 197 31.30 25.83 -14.31
N ALA A 198 31.65 24.59 -14.66
CA ALA A 198 32.92 24.25 -15.29
C ALA A 198 33.03 24.85 -16.70
N ASN A 199 31.95 24.81 -17.48
CA ASN A 199 31.91 25.38 -18.83
C ASN A 199 31.99 26.91 -18.79
N ASN A 200 31.34 27.55 -17.82
CA ASN A 200 31.45 29.01 -17.61
C ASN A 200 32.88 29.41 -17.23
N LYS A 201 33.56 28.69 -16.34
CA LYS A 201 34.97 28.96 -15.98
C LYS A 201 35.91 28.88 -17.19
N ARG A 202 35.71 27.92 -18.12
CA ARG A 202 36.49 27.85 -19.37
C ARG A 202 36.21 29.03 -20.29
N ARG A 203 34.96 29.49 -20.36
CA ARG A 203 34.55 30.63 -21.20
C ARG A 203 35.19 31.95 -20.76
N PHE A 204 35.39 32.17 -19.46
CA PHE A 204 36.05 33.38 -18.94
C PHE A 204 37.58 33.33 -19.04
N LYS A 205 38.20 32.14 -19.02
CA LYS A 205 39.67 31.98 -19.06
C LYS A 205 40.30 32.49 -20.37
N ASN A 206 39.54 32.47 -21.47
CA ASN A 206 39.99 32.94 -22.79
C ASN A 206 39.47 34.34 -23.14
N LEU A 207 38.74 34.99 -22.23
CA LEU A 207 38.14 36.29 -22.47
C LEU A 207 39.10 37.41 -22.05
N VAL A 208 39.59 38.18 -23.02
CA VAL A 208 40.45 39.34 -22.79
C VAL A 208 39.65 40.64 -22.96
N CYS A 209 39.72 41.53 -21.98
CA CYS A 209 39.04 42.81 -22.02
C CYS A 209 39.69 43.74 -23.06
N THR A 210 38.91 44.26 -24.01
CA THR A 210 39.41 45.13 -25.08
C THR A 210 39.84 46.53 -24.62
N TYR A 211 39.45 46.96 -23.41
CA TYR A 211 39.83 48.27 -22.85
C TYR A 211 41.13 48.20 -22.03
N CYS A 212 41.22 47.29 -21.04
CA CYS A 212 42.37 47.20 -20.14
C CYS A 212 43.36 46.08 -20.47
N ARG A 213 43.06 45.27 -21.50
CA ARG A 213 43.85 44.12 -21.98
C ARG A 213 44.14 43.04 -20.93
N LYS A 214 43.43 43.02 -19.79
CA LYS A 214 43.51 41.93 -18.80
C LYS A 214 42.47 40.84 -19.10
N SER A 215 42.80 39.60 -18.78
CA SER A 215 41.92 38.43 -18.97
C SER A 215 40.80 38.35 -17.92
N ASN A 216 39.90 37.36 -18.06
CA ASN A 216 38.82 37.00 -17.13
C ASN A 216 37.65 38.00 -16.99
N HIS A 217 37.46 38.96 -17.89
CA HIS A 217 36.27 39.84 -17.86
C HIS A 217 35.98 40.51 -19.21
N THR A 218 34.72 40.91 -19.42
CA THR A 218 34.30 41.70 -20.61
C THR A 218 34.57 43.20 -20.41
N ILE A 219 34.55 43.96 -21.51
CA ILE A 219 34.65 45.44 -21.46
C ILE A 219 33.55 46.12 -20.63
N LYS A 220 32.37 45.49 -20.49
CA LYS A 220 31.26 45.99 -19.66
C LYS A 220 31.52 45.80 -18.16
N GLN A 221 32.33 44.81 -17.79
CA GLN A 221 32.69 44.46 -16.41
C GLN A 221 34.06 45.03 -16.03
N CYS A 222 34.63 45.94 -16.84
CA CYS A 222 35.95 46.49 -16.61
C CYS A 222 35.93 47.52 -15.47
N PHE A 223 36.61 47.21 -14.37
CA PHE A 223 36.71 48.09 -13.20
C PHE A 223 37.33 49.45 -13.54
N LYS A 224 38.27 49.50 -14.50
CA LYS A 224 38.92 50.74 -14.97
C LYS A 224 38.01 51.66 -15.82
N ARG A 225 36.77 51.24 -16.12
CA ARG A 225 35.75 52.05 -16.81
C ARG A 225 34.70 52.63 -15.86
N LYS A 226 34.64 52.16 -14.61
CA LYS A 226 33.67 52.60 -13.60
C LYS A 226 34.20 53.77 -12.74
N THR A 227 35.36 54.30 -13.09
CA THR A 227 35.95 55.55 -12.60
C THR A 227 36.10 56.48 -13.79
#